data_AF-A0A9P7EGW4-F1
#
_entry.id   AF-A0A9P7EGW4-F1
#
_cell.length_a   1.000
_cell.length_b   1.000
_cell.length_c   1.000
_cell.angle_alpha   90.00
_cell.angle_beta   90.00
_cell.angle_gamma   90.00
#
_symmetry.space_group_name_H-M   'P 1'
#
loop_
_entity.id
_entity.type
_entity.pdbx_description
1 polymer ?
#
loop_
_entity_poly.entity_id
_entity_poly.type
_entity_poly.pdbx_seq_one_letter_code
_entity_poly.pdbx_strand_id
1 'polypeptide(L)'
;MADLRRIARPGITEWTKYDLDAHHIIVSSQTKQKFFGVPCLPPPAHPTLVDFRNFADRRIMAVQDSKFNFFAKLLETYGYNDGRRIVFTHHPLPLPVCGASSLVEMNVFVMDDNEILMVVQDQSETRSNENMLRSWSHLEPTVIAGAIVAYAANNKVRVDMNLPPLDIITIPAITLKGLTSTFYKISSRPN
;
A
#
# COMPACT_ATOMS: atom_id res chain seq x y z
N MET A 1 18.08 14.25 -30.65
CA MET A 1 17.88 13.20 -29.64
C MET A 1 17.18 13.85 -28.46
N ALA A 2 15.91 13.54 -28.24
CA ALA A 2 15.11 14.22 -27.22
C ALA A 2 15.34 13.56 -25.86
N ASP A 3 16.13 14.21 -25.01
CA ASP A 3 16.20 13.93 -23.57
C ASP A 3 14.88 14.37 -22.91
N LEU A 4 13.85 13.53 -23.03
CA LEU A 4 12.64 13.65 -22.24
C LEU A 4 12.97 13.20 -20.82
N ARG A 5 13.44 14.14 -19.98
CA ARG A 5 13.52 13.98 -18.53
C ARG A 5 12.15 13.54 -18.01
N ARG A 6 12.01 12.25 -17.68
CA ARG A 6 10.80 11.63 -17.11
C ARG A 6 10.62 12.05 -15.66
N ILE A 7 10.29 13.32 -15.42
CA ILE A 7 9.98 13.84 -14.10
C ILE A 7 8.65 13.21 -13.64
N ALA A 8 8.65 12.45 -12.53
CA ALA A 8 7.37 12.17 -11.87
C ALA A 8 6.84 13.49 -11.31
N ARG A 9 5.70 13.95 -11.83
CA ARG A 9 5.15 15.24 -11.47
C ARG A 9 4.62 15.17 -10.03
N PRO A 10 4.97 16.10 -9.13
CA PRO A 10 4.26 16.22 -7.87
C PRO A 10 2.79 16.55 -8.18
N GLY A 11 1.87 15.71 -7.71
CA GLY A 11 0.44 15.84 -7.99
C GLY A 11 -0.07 15.09 -9.22
N ILE A 12 0.59 14.01 -9.66
CA ILE A 12 0.03 13.08 -10.66
C ILE A 12 -1.36 12.64 -10.21
N THR A 13 -2.37 13.15 -10.91
CA THR A 13 -3.75 12.83 -10.64
C THR A 13 -4.11 11.44 -11.15
N GLU A 14 -3.36 10.93 -12.14
CA GLU A 14 -3.60 9.65 -12.82
C GLU A 14 -2.27 9.10 -13.38
N TRP A 15 -1.93 7.83 -13.10
CA TRP A 15 -0.88 7.15 -13.86
C TRP A 15 -1.47 6.74 -15.20
N THR A 16 -0.92 7.24 -16.30
CA THR A 16 -1.35 6.79 -17.61
C THR A 16 -0.75 5.43 -17.92
N LYS A 17 -1.37 4.69 -18.85
CA LYS A 17 -0.78 3.44 -19.35
C LYS A 17 0.66 3.63 -19.86
N TYR A 18 0.94 4.78 -20.49
CA TYR A 18 2.28 5.12 -20.96
C TYR A 18 3.28 5.27 -19.81
N ASP A 19 2.86 5.84 -18.67
CA ASP A 19 3.72 5.96 -17.50
C ASP A 19 4.00 4.58 -16.91
N LEU A 20 2.99 3.72 -16.79
CA LEU A 20 3.17 2.35 -16.30
C LEU A 20 4.10 1.55 -17.21
N ASP A 21 3.89 1.60 -18.52
CA ASP A 21 4.74 0.91 -19.51
C ASP A 21 6.18 1.46 -19.48
N ALA A 22 6.34 2.77 -19.36
CA ALA A 22 7.64 3.44 -19.29
C ALA A 22 8.47 3.08 -18.05
N HIS A 23 7.82 2.65 -16.99
CA HIS A 23 8.44 2.22 -15.73
C HIS A 23 8.37 0.70 -15.52
N HIS A 24 7.96 -0.06 -16.54
CA HIS A 24 7.78 -1.51 -16.47
C HIS A 24 6.91 -1.96 -15.28
N ILE A 25 5.88 -1.17 -14.95
CA ILE A 25 4.96 -1.42 -13.85
C ILE A 25 3.73 -2.15 -14.39
N ILE A 26 3.40 -3.28 -13.78
CA ILE A 26 2.21 -4.06 -14.09
C ILE A 26 1.26 -3.99 -12.89
N VAL A 27 0.11 -3.34 -13.09
CA VAL A 27 -0.96 -3.27 -12.09
C VAL A 27 -2.04 -4.28 -12.45
N SER A 28 -2.35 -5.19 -11.53
CA SER A 28 -3.42 -6.18 -11.72
C SER A 28 -4.43 -6.10 -10.58
N SER A 29 -5.68 -5.78 -10.92
CA SER A 29 -6.80 -5.85 -9.96
C SER A 29 -7.10 -7.31 -9.62
N GLN A 30 -7.34 -7.57 -8.34
CA GLN A 30 -7.54 -8.91 -7.82
C GLN A 30 -8.89 -9.03 -7.11
N THR A 31 -9.49 -10.21 -7.21
CA THR A 31 -10.56 -10.57 -6.28
C THR A 31 -9.94 -10.83 -4.90
N LYS A 32 -10.71 -10.63 -3.84
CA LYS A 32 -10.30 -10.94 -2.46
C LYS A 32 -9.71 -12.35 -2.32
N GLN A 33 -10.32 -13.33 -2.98
CA GLN A 33 -9.86 -14.73 -2.99
C GLN A 33 -8.47 -14.88 -3.63
N LYS A 34 -8.27 -14.33 -4.83
CA LYS A 34 -6.98 -14.39 -5.55
C LYS A 34 -5.89 -13.58 -4.87
N PHE A 35 -6.27 -12.50 -4.18
CA PHE A 35 -5.35 -11.65 -3.44
C PHE A 35 -4.78 -12.36 -2.22
N PHE A 36 -5.64 -12.87 -1.33
CA PHE A 36 -5.21 -13.53 -0.09
C PHE A 36 -4.86 -15.02 -0.29
N GLY A 37 -5.21 -15.63 -1.42
CA GLY A 37 -5.00 -17.06 -1.67
C GLY A 37 -5.92 -17.96 -0.84
N VAL A 38 -7.03 -17.41 -0.32
CA VAL A 38 -7.97 -18.13 0.55
C VAL A 38 -9.31 -18.30 -0.17
N PRO A 39 -9.92 -19.51 -0.16
CA PRO A 39 -11.28 -19.69 -0.66
C PRO A 39 -12.26 -18.77 0.08
N CYS A 40 -13.36 -18.39 -0.58
CA CYS A 40 -14.36 -17.52 0.04
C CYS A 40 -14.81 -18.11 1.38
N LEU A 41 -14.65 -17.35 2.46
CA LEU A 41 -15.25 -17.71 3.72
C LEU A 41 -16.77 -17.78 3.53
N PRO A 42 -17.46 -18.82 4.03
CA PRO A 42 -18.90 -18.85 4.00
C PRO A 42 -19.46 -17.59 4.67
N PRO A 43 -20.61 -17.06 4.21
CA PRO A 43 -21.24 -15.92 4.86
C PRO A 43 -21.34 -16.18 6.36
N PRO A 44 -20.94 -15.23 7.22
CA PRO A 44 -21.04 -15.44 8.66
C PRO A 44 -22.51 -15.73 9.00
N ALA A 45 -22.77 -16.85 9.68
CA ALA A 45 -24.12 -17.30 10.00
C ALA A 45 -24.93 -16.27 10.81
N HIS A 46 -24.22 -15.38 11.52
CA HIS A 46 -24.78 -14.24 12.23
C HIS A 46 -23.88 -13.01 11.99
N PRO A 47 -24.38 -11.88 11.45
CA PRO A 47 -23.62 -10.65 11.36
C PRO A 47 -23.49 -10.06 12.76
N THR A 48 -22.50 -10.51 13.53
CA THR A 48 -22.15 -9.85 14.78
C THR A 48 -21.36 -8.60 14.40
N LEU A 49 -21.97 -7.43 14.61
CA LEU A 49 -21.24 -6.17 14.76
C LEU A 49 -20.29 -6.39 15.95
N VAL A 50 -19.06 -6.81 15.65
CA VAL A 50 -18.00 -6.94 16.66
C VAL A 50 -17.73 -5.52 17.13
N ASP A 51 -18.11 -5.22 18.37
CA ASP A 51 -17.84 -3.92 19.00
C ASP A 51 -16.32 -3.75 19.12
N PHE A 52 -15.76 -2.92 18.24
CA PHE A 52 -14.32 -2.76 18.00
C PHE A 52 -13.57 -2.02 19.13
N ARG A 53 -14.14 -1.94 20.34
CA ARG A 53 -13.68 -1.04 21.40
C ARG A 53 -12.68 -1.61 22.41
N ASN A 54 -12.52 -2.93 22.51
CA ASN A 54 -11.72 -3.51 23.60
C ASN A 54 -10.63 -4.46 23.10
N PHE A 55 -9.48 -3.92 22.69
CA PHE A 55 -8.23 -4.69 22.66
C PHE A 55 -7.06 -3.82 23.13
N ALA A 56 -6.87 -3.82 24.45
CA ALA A 56 -5.64 -3.39 25.10
C ALA A 56 -4.71 -4.62 25.19
N ASP A 57 -4.05 -4.99 24.10
CA ASP A 57 -2.72 -5.59 24.15
C ASP A 57 -2.20 -5.86 22.72
N ARG A 58 -0.88 -5.76 22.55
CA ARG A 58 -0.07 -5.95 21.33
C ARG A 58 0.35 -4.67 20.61
N ARG A 59 1.60 -4.72 20.13
CA ARG A 59 2.52 -3.70 19.58
C ARG A 59 2.01 -2.94 18.34
N ILE A 60 0.78 -2.45 18.37
CA ILE A 60 0.29 -1.43 17.46
C ILE A 60 0.70 -0.10 18.10
N MET A 61 1.50 0.73 17.42
CA MET A 61 1.64 2.13 17.82
C MET A 61 0.27 2.79 17.61
N ALA A 62 -0.57 2.71 18.65
CA ALA A 62 -2.02 2.85 18.56
C ALA A 62 -2.42 4.29 18.21
N VAL A 63 -3.00 4.45 17.01
CA VAL A 63 -3.85 5.59 16.68
C VAL A 63 -5.31 5.13 16.82
N GLN A 64 -6.13 5.92 17.53
CA GLN A 64 -7.55 5.71 17.83
C GLN A 64 -8.47 5.84 16.60
N ASP A 65 -8.11 5.26 15.46
CA ASP A 65 -8.88 5.43 14.24
C ASP A 65 -9.48 4.08 13.81
N SER A 66 -10.81 4.00 13.86
CA SER A 66 -11.60 2.75 13.77
C SER A 66 -11.34 1.97 12.48
N LYS A 67 -10.92 2.68 11.42
CA LYS A 67 -10.53 2.09 10.13
C LYS A 67 -9.22 1.29 10.22
N PHE A 68 -8.29 1.71 11.07
CA PHE A 68 -7.02 1.01 11.28
C PHE A 68 -7.23 -0.26 12.09
N ASN A 69 -8.12 -0.23 13.09
CA ASN A 69 -8.53 -1.43 13.80
C ASN A 69 -9.16 -2.46 12.86
N PHE A 70 -10.01 -2.01 11.92
CA PHE A 70 -10.55 -2.89 10.89
C PHE A 70 -9.44 -3.53 10.05
N PHE A 71 -8.46 -2.75 9.59
CA PHE A 71 -7.39 -3.27 8.74
C PHE A 71 -6.44 -4.20 9.49
N ALA A 72 -6.02 -3.85 10.71
CA ALA A 72 -5.23 -4.72 11.57
C ALA A 72 -5.96 -6.05 11.81
N LYS A 73 -7.28 -6.00 12.06
CA LYS A 73 -8.09 -7.21 12.23
C LYS A 73 -8.25 -8.00 10.94
N LEU A 74 -8.39 -7.33 9.79
CA LEU A 74 -8.42 -7.96 8.48
C LEU A 74 -7.12 -8.76 8.25
N LEU A 75 -5.97 -8.13 8.47
CA LEU A 75 -4.67 -8.78 8.35
C LEU A 75 -4.51 -9.94 9.33
N GLU A 76 -4.91 -9.77 10.59
CA GLU A 76 -4.91 -10.85 11.58
C GLU A 76 -5.78 -12.04 11.12
N THR A 77 -7.00 -11.76 10.64
CA THR A 77 -7.95 -12.78 10.17
C THR A 77 -7.40 -13.58 9.00
N TYR A 78 -6.63 -12.95 8.12
CA TYR A 78 -5.98 -13.61 6.99
C TYR A 78 -4.59 -14.17 7.30
N GLY A 79 -4.17 -14.19 8.57
CA GLY A 79 -2.87 -14.74 8.99
C GLY A 79 -1.67 -13.88 8.60
N TYR A 80 -1.88 -12.61 8.26
CA TYR A 80 -0.79 -11.66 7.97
C TYR A 80 -0.17 -11.05 9.22
N ASN A 81 -0.76 -11.28 10.41
CA ASN A 81 -0.25 -10.84 11.70
C ASN A 81 0.16 -12.04 12.57
N ASP A 82 1.24 -12.73 12.18
CA ASP A 82 1.79 -13.90 12.88
C ASP A 82 2.78 -13.53 14.00
N GLY A 83 2.93 -12.23 14.30
CA GLY A 83 3.78 -11.71 15.36
C GLY A 83 5.20 -11.31 14.93
N ARG A 84 5.63 -11.65 13.71
CA ARG A 84 6.90 -11.14 13.14
C ARG A 84 6.71 -9.84 12.38
N ARG A 85 5.54 -9.69 11.76
CA ARG A 85 5.19 -8.54 10.94
C ARG A 85 4.77 -7.35 11.78
N ILE A 86 5.21 -6.17 11.36
CA ILE A 86 4.89 -4.90 12.00
C ILE A 86 4.04 -4.07 11.05
N VAL A 87 2.92 -3.54 11.55
CA VAL A 87 2.03 -2.65 10.81
C VAL A 87 2.38 -1.21 11.16
N PHE A 88 2.78 -0.42 10.17
CA PHE A 88 3.09 1.00 10.31
C PHE A 88 1.94 1.84 9.81
N THR A 89 1.69 2.97 10.47
CA THR A 89 0.62 3.92 10.10
C THR A 89 1.19 5.32 9.90
N HIS A 90 0.72 6.04 8.89
CA HIS A 90 1.09 7.44 8.60
C HIS A 90 2.60 7.71 8.51
N HIS A 91 3.37 6.73 8.05
CA HIS A 91 4.82 6.89 7.93
C HIS A 91 5.16 7.30 6.49
N PRO A 92 5.76 8.49 6.27
CA PRO A 92 6.16 8.92 4.94
C PRO A 92 7.32 8.05 4.45
N LEU A 93 7.17 7.49 3.26
CA LEU A 93 8.24 6.71 2.64
C LEU A 93 8.99 7.60 1.63
N PRO A 94 10.34 7.64 1.68
CA PRO A 94 11.12 8.41 0.72
C PRO A 94 11.10 7.73 -0.66
N LEU A 95 10.61 8.46 -1.66
CA LEU A 95 10.64 8.08 -3.08
C LEU A 95 11.76 8.85 -3.79
N PRO A 96 12.85 8.18 -4.21
CA PRO A 96 13.81 8.80 -5.10
C PRO A 96 13.22 8.91 -6.52
N VAL A 97 12.88 10.13 -6.96
CA VAL A 97 12.44 10.43 -8.33
C VAL A 97 13.47 11.30 -9.01
N CYS A 98 14.15 10.80 -10.05
CA CYS A 98 15.02 11.60 -10.92
C CYS A 98 16.07 12.47 -10.18
N GLY A 99 16.66 11.94 -9.10
CA GLY A 99 17.65 12.66 -8.29
C GLY A 99 17.06 13.62 -7.26
N ALA A 100 15.73 13.74 -7.16
CA ALA A 100 15.03 14.43 -6.08
C ALA A 100 14.38 13.41 -5.12
N SER A 101 14.46 13.67 -3.81
CA SER A 101 13.71 12.89 -2.82
C SER A 101 12.30 13.48 -2.69
N SER A 102 11.30 12.76 -3.16
CA SER A 102 9.89 13.04 -2.88
C SER A 102 9.42 12.18 -1.70
N LEU A 103 8.45 12.64 -0.91
CA LEU A 103 7.84 11.82 0.13
C LEU A 103 6.49 11.29 -0.34
N VAL A 104 6.26 10.00 -0.13
CA VAL A 104 4.96 9.38 -0.35
C VAL A 104 4.38 9.04 1.02
N GLU A 105 3.34 9.77 1.41
CA GLU A 105 2.59 9.47 2.62
C GLU A 105 1.68 8.27 2.37
N MET A 106 1.98 7.16 3.05
CA MET A 106 1.15 5.97 3.07
C MET A 106 0.33 5.93 4.35
N ASN A 107 -0.94 5.53 4.24
CA ASN A 107 -1.77 5.40 5.42
C ASN A 107 -1.35 4.19 6.26
N VAL A 108 -1.17 3.02 5.62
CA VAL A 108 -0.70 1.81 6.29
C VAL A 108 0.26 1.03 5.39
N PHE A 109 1.28 0.41 5.98
CA PHE A 109 2.03 -0.65 5.32
C PHE A 109 2.48 -1.72 6.32
N VAL A 110 2.71 -2.93 5.81
CA VAL A 110 3.16 -4.09 6.59
C VAL A 110 4.62 -4.34 6.26
N MET A 111 5.45 -4.51 7.28
CA MET A 111 6.86 -4.89 7.13
C MET A 111 7.17 -6.21 7.82
N ASP A 112 8.18 -6.91 7.30
CA ASP A 112 8.79 -8.11 7.88
C ASP A 112 10.30 -8.01 7.67
N ASP A 113 11.09 -8.12 8.74
CA ASP A 113 12.56 -8.04 8.68
C ASP A 113 13.13 -6.88 7.81
N ASN A 114 12.51 -5.69 7.92
CA ASN A 114 12.82 -4.46 7.16
C ASN A 114 12.40 -4.43 5.68
N GLU A 115 11.72 -5.47 5.18
CA GLU A 115 11.10 -5.44 3.86
C GLU A 115 9.62 -5.08 3.97
N ILE A 116 9.17 -4.14 3.12
CA ILE A 116 7.76 -3.78 2.98
C ILE A 116 7.05 -4.86 2.18
N LEU A 117 6.09 -5.54 2.80
CA LEU A 117 5.32 -6.63 2.24
C LEU A 117 3.98 -6.22 1.64
N MET A 118 3.40 -5.10 2.10
CA MET A 118 2.09 -4.66 1.64
C MET A 118 1.92 -3.17 1.90
N VAL A 119 1.27 -2.46 0.98
CA VAL A 119 0.91 -1.05 1.14
C VAL A 119 -0.60 -0.86 1.07
N VAL A 120 -1.12 0.12 1.81
CA VAL A 120 -2.55 0.35 1.95
C VAL A 120 -2.82 1.84 2.00
N GLN A 121 -3.77 2.26 1.18
CA GLN A 121 -4.19 3.65 1.13
C GLN A 121 -5.68 3.77 1.46
N ASP A 122 -6.02 4.52 2.50
CA ASP A 122 -7.40 4.85 2.83
C ASP A 122 -7.75 6.26 2.37
N GLN A 123 -9.02 6.45 2.02
CA GLN A 123 -9.60 7.75 1.84
C GLN A 123 -9.79 8.42 3.20
N SER A 124 -8.77 9.15 3.64
CA SER A 124 -8.88 10.03 4.80
C SER A 124 -9.87 11.16 4.50
N GLU A 125 -10.86 11.33 5.38
CA GLU A 125 -11.80 12.46 5.38
C GLU A 125 -11.15 13.75 5.92
N THR A 126 -9.93 13.65 6.46
CA THR A 126 -9.24 14.73 7.19
C THR A 126 -8.61 15.79 6.29
N ARG A 127 -8.66 15.64 4.95
CA ARG A 127 -8.30 16.75 4.04
C ARG A 127 -9.46 17.73 3.98
N SER A 128 -9.40 18.69 4.92
CA SER A 128 -10.16 19.93 5.04
C SER A 128 -11.01 20.29 3.82
N ASN A 129 -12.30 20.48 4.08
CA ASN A 129 -13.31 21.17 3.27
C ASN A 129 -12.72 22.10 2.20
N GLU A 130 -12.53 21.59 0.97
CA GLU A 130 -12.56 22.36 -0.29
C GLU A 130 -12.24 21.51 -1.54
N ASN A 131 -11.76 20.26 -1.42
CA ASN A 131 -11.43 19.42 -2.58
C ASN A 131 -11.80 17.92 -2.41
N MET A 132 -12.97 17.64 -1.84
CA MET A 132 -13.47 16.27 -1.60
C MET A 132 -13.56 15.41 -2.88
N LEU A 133 -13.88 16.02 -4.03
CA LEU A 133 -13.94 15.35 -5.33
C LEU A 133 -12.56 15.01 -5.93
N ARG A 134 -11.51 15.81 -5.63
CA ARG A 134 -10.14 15.51 -6.08
C ARG A 134 -9.51 14.35 -5.28
N SER A 135 -9.88 14.21 -4.01
CA SER A 135 -9.36 13.15 -3.12
C SER A 135 -9.63 11.73 -3.64
N TRP A 136 -10.72 11.53 -4.40
CA TRP A 136 -11.09 10.21 -4.93
C TRP A 136 -10.23 9.74 -6.10
N SER A 137 -9.76 10.65 -6.94
CA SER A 137 -8.99 10.31 -8.15
C SER A 137 -7.58 9.82 -7.84
N HIS A 138 -7.12 9.92 -6.59
CA HIS A 138 -5.71 9.71 -6.26
C HIS A 138 -5.42 8.40 -5.51
N LEU A 139 -6.44 7.65 -5.04
CA LEU A 139 -6.19 6.46 -4.23
C LEU A 139 -5.35 5.41 -4.97
N GLU A 140 -5.73 5.07 -6.19
CA GLU A 140 -4.98 4.12 -7.02
C GLU A 140 -3.60 4.68 -7.41
N PRO A 141 -3.48 5.93 -7.91
CA PRO A 141 -2.16 6.51 -8.15
C PRO A 141 -1.22 6.54 -6.95
N THR A 142 -1.75 6.86 -5.77
CA THR A 142 -0.99 6.90 -4.52
C THR A 142 -0.58 5.50 -4.10
N VAL A 143 -1.47 4.50 -4.15
CA VAL A 143 -1.10 3.13 -3.77
C VAL A 143 -0.08 2.52 -4.73
N ILE A 144 -0.15 2.85 -6.03
CA ILE A 144 0.85 2.46 -7.03
C ILE A 144 2.20 3.10 -6.69
N ALA A 145 2.22 4.41 -6.41
CA ALA A 145 3.44 5.09 -5.98
C ALA A 145 4.02 4.43 -4.72
N GLY A 146 3.18 4.11 -3.72
CA GLY A 146 3.59 3.40 -2.52
C GLY A 146 4.23 2.05 -2.79
N ALA A 147 3.68 1.27 -3.73
CA ALA A 147 4.24 -0.01 -4.14
C ALA A 147 5.61 0.14 -4.83
N ILE A 148 5.80 1.18 -5.64
CA ILE A 148 7.11 1.48 -6.27
C ILE A 148 8.13 1.86 -5.19
N VAL A 149 7.72 2.67 -4.20
CA VAL A 149 8.60 3.01 -3.07
C VAL A 149 8.98 1.77 -2.28
N ALA A 150 8.02 0.89 -2.00
CA ALA A 150 8.27 -0.38 -1.33
C ALA A 150 9.29 -1.24 -2.11
N TYR A 151 9.14 -1.35 -3.43
CA TYR A 151 10.11 -2.03 -4.29
C TYR A 151 11.53 -1.44 -4.15
N ALA A 152 11.65 -0.11 -4.26
CA ALA A 152 12.94 0.58 -4.17
C ALA A 152 13.57 0.44 -2.78
N ALA A 153 12.78 0.58 -1.72
CA ALA A 153 13.23 0.42 -0.34
C ALA A 153 13.70 -1.00 -0.05
N ASN A 154 12.94 -2.03 -0.47
CA ASN A 154 13.32 -3.42 -0.27
C ASN A 154 14.63 -3.75 -1.00
N ASN A 155 14.76 -3.34 -2.26
CA ASN A 155 16.02 -3.55 -3.00
C ASN A 155 17.21 -2.81 -2.40
N LYS A 156 17.00 -1.61 -1.83
CA LYS A 156 18.05 -0.91 -1.07
C LYS A 156 18.49 -1.72 0.15
N VAL A 157 17.55 -2.21 0.96
CA VAL A 157 17.84 -3.06 2.13
C VAL A 157 18.64 -4.30 1.73
N ARG A 158 18.26 -4.96 0.63
CA ARG A 158 18.98 -6.11 0.10
C ARG A 158 20.42 -5.78 -0.28
N VAL A 159 20.64 -4.68 -1.01
CA VAL A 159 21.98 -4.22 -1.38
C VAL A 159 22.82 -3.88 -0.15
N ASP A 160 22.23 -3.18 0.83
CA ASP A 160 22.89 -2.85 2.10
C ASP A 160 23.26 -4.13 2.89
N MET A 161 22.54 -5.24 2.68
CA MET A 161 22.83 -6.57 3.22
C MET A 161 23.75 -7.43 2.32
N ASN A 162 24.34 -6.88 1.26
CA ASN A 162 25.14 -7.60 0.25
C ASN A 162 24.39 -8.73 -0.48
N LEU A 163 23.06 -8.62 -0.57
CA LEU A 163 22.22 -9.49 -1.39
C LEU A 163 21.97 -8.86 -2.75
N PRO A 164 21.84 -9.66 -3.83
CA PRO A 164 21.48 -9.13 -5.12
C PRO A 164 20.07 -8.51 -5.08
N PRO A 165 19.86 -7.34 -5.71
CA PRO A 165 18.52 -6.78 -5.87
C PRO A 165 17.65 -7.75 -6.67
N LEU A 166 16.34 -7.72 -6.41
CA LEU A 166 15.38 -8.51 -7.15
C LEU A 166 14.97 -7.76 -8.42
N ASP A 167 15.06 -8.45 -9.57
CA ASP A 167 14.63 -7.94 -10.87
C ASP A 167 13.12 -7.76 -10.97
N ILE A 168 12.35 -8.45 -10.13
CA ILE A 168 10.91 -8.28 -10.06
C ILE A 168 10.44 -8.49 -8.61
N ILE A 169 9.68 -7.53 -8.09
CA ILE A 169 8.94 -7.71 -6.84
C ILE A 169 7.49 -7.35 -7.09
N THR A 170 6.61 -8.20 -6.60
CA THR A 170 5.17 -7.96 -6.59
C THR A 170 4.77 -7.50 -5.21
N ILE A 171 4.38 -6.24 -5.08
CA ILE A 171 3.87 -5.67 -3.83
C ILE A 171 2.33 -5.73 -3.85
N PRO A 172 1.71 -6.49 -2.93
CA PRO A 172 0.30 -6.40 -2.63
C PRO A 172 -0.09 -4.97 -2.19
N ALA A 173 -1.15 -4.45 -2.79
CA ALA A 173 -1.65 -3.12 -2.51
C ALA A 173 -3.18 -3.16 -2.27
N ILE A 174 -3.66 -2.34 -1.33
CA ILE A 174 -5.09 -2.25 -1.01
C ILE A 174 -5.49 -0.78 -0.98
N THR A 175 -6.61 -0.43 -1.61
CA THR A 175 -7.27 0.86 -1.40
C THR A 175 -8.55 0.66 -0.61
N LEU A 176 -8.82 1.58 0.31
CA LEU A 176 -10.05 1.62 1.11
C LEU A 176 -10.85 2.87 0.74
N LYS A 177 -12.11 2.66 0.36
CA LYS A 177 -13.10 3.71 0.09
C LYS A 177 -14.34 3.44 0.93
N GLY A 178 -14.42 4.08 2.10
CA GLY A 178 -15.44 3.77 3.11
C GLY A 178 -15.29 2.33 3.59
N LEU A 179 -16.29 1.48 3.32
CA LEU A 179 -16.27 0.05 3.65
C LEU A 179 -15.83 -0.85 2.48
N THR A 180 -15.61 -0.26 1.30
CA THR A 180 -15.21 -1.00 0.10
C THR A 180 -13.70 -1.07 0.00
N SER A 181 -13.18 -2.27 -0.21
CA SER A 181 -11.75 -2.52 -0.46
C SER A 181 -11.52 -2.95 -1.89
N THR A 182 -10.48 -2.38 -2.52
CA THR A 182 -9.98 -2.83 -3.82
C THR A 182 -8.58 -3.39 -3.64
N PHE A 183 -8.31 -4.53 -4.28
CA PHE A 183 -7.08 -5.29 -4.10
C PHE A 183 -6.26 -5.29 -5.39
N TYR A 184 -4.96 -5.04 -5.27
CA TYR A 184 -4.04 -4.95 -6.40
C TYR A 184 -2.80 -5.80 -6.14
N LYS A 185 -2.27 -6.42 -7.20
CA LYS A 185 -0.88 -6.91 -7.23
C LYS A 185 -0.11 -6.04 -8.20
N ILE A 186 0.89 -5.33 -7.67
CA ILE A 186 1.68 -4.34 -8.41
C ILE A 186 3.09 -4.91 -8.58
N SER A 187 3.45 -5.27 -9.80
CA SER A 187 4.78 -5.80 -10.12
C SER A 187 5.63 -4.69 -10.71
N SER A 188 6.82 -4.47 -10.15
CA SER A 188 7.79 -3.49 -10.64
C SER A 188 9.07 -4.20 -11.07
N ARG A 189 9.70 -3.69 -12.13
CA ARG A 189 11.00 -4.15 -12.65
C ARG A 189 11.99 -2.98 -12.67
N PRO A 190 13.31 -3.24 -12.64
CA PRO A 190 14.28 -2.19 -12.89
C PRO A 190 14.12 -1.66 -14.32
N ASN A 191 14.39 -0.36 -14.50
CA ASN A 191 14.48 0.28 -15.82
C ASN A 191 15.86 0.06 -16.43
#